data_AF-A0A5N7UCX9-F1
#
_entry.id   AF-A0A5N7UCX9-F1
#
_cell.length_a   1.000
_cell.length_b   1.000
_cell.length_c   1.000
_cell.angle_alpha   90.00
_cell.angle_beta   90.00
_cell.angle_gamma   90.00
#
_symmetry.space_group_name_H-M   'P 1'
#
loop_
_entity.id
_entity.type
_entity.pdbx_description
1 polymer ?
#
loop_
_entity_poly.entity_id
_entity_poly.type
_entity_poly.pdbx_seq_one_letter_code
_entity_poly.pdbx_strand_id
1 'polypeptide(L)'
;MFINKTINAVSFGEVLFDVFGEEKKIGGAPLNLALRTASFGFPVAMISAVGNDEDGKVICDYVRENQLDTSGIMTTQDYDTGIES
;
A
#
# COMPACT_ATOMS: atom_id res chain seq x y z
N MET A 1 6.12 -21.87 -3.86
CA MET A 1 5.99 -20.47 -4.33
C MET A 1 5.31 -20.52 -5.69
N PHE A 2 4.24 -19.76 -5.91
CA PHE A 2 3.53 -19.78 -7.19
C PHE A 2 4.35 -18.95 -8.18
N ILE A 3 4.96 -19.58 -9.18
CA ILE A 3 5.80 -18.89 -10.18
C ILE A 3 4.95 -18.52 -11.39
N ASN A 4 3.74 -18.02 -11.14
CA ASN A 4 2.83 -17.60 -12.20
C ASN A 4 2.96 -16.08 -12.39
N LYS A 5 3.65 -15.69 -13.47
CA LYS A 5 3.81 -14.29 -13.88
C LYS A 5 2.86 -13.87 -15.01
N THR A 6 1.91 -14.72 -15.41
CA THR A 6 0.96 -14.38 -16.47
C THR A 6 -0.28 -13.66 -15.94
N ILE A 7 -0.63 -13.88 -14.67
CA ILE A 7 -1.72 -13.18 -14.00
C ILE A 7 -1.15 -11.95 -13.30
N ASN A 8 -1.57 -10.77 -13.73
CA ASN A 8 -1.31 -9.50 -13.07
C ASN A 8 -2.51 -9.12 -12.21
N ALA A 9 -2.28 -8.68 -10.98
CA ALA A 9 -3.32 -8.20 -10.09
C ALA A 9 -3.18 -6.70 -9.82
N VAL A 10 -4.30 -6.07 -9.54
CA VAL A 10 -4.35 -4.69 -9.07
C VAL A 10 -5.24 -4.67 -7.84
N SER A 11 -4.77 -4.02 -6.78
CA SER A 11 -5.61 -3.67 -5.64
C SER A 11 -5.88 -2.18 -5.66
N PHE A 12 -7.13 -1.80 -5.41
CA PHE A 12 -7.56 -0.41 -5.39
C PHE A 12 -8.26 -0.11 -4.06
N GLY A 13 -7.83 0.98 -3.43
CA GLY A 13 -8.47 1.51 -2.23
C GLY A 13 -7.45 2.12 -1.29
N GLU A 14 -7.80 2.19 -0.02
CA GLU A 14 -7.01 2.90 0.99
C GLU A 14 -5.66 2.24 1.29
N VAL A 15 -4.70 3.10 1.59
CA VAL A 15 -3.47 2.82 2.33
C VAL A 15 -3.40 3.85 3.44
N LEU A 16 -3.21 3.41 4.68
CA LEU A 16 -3.31 4.29 5.84
C LEU A 16 -2.44 3.76 6.98
N PHE A 17 -2.44 4.47 8.10
CA PHE A 17 -1.90 3.97 9.35
C PHE A 17 -3.00 3.55 10.33
N ASP A 18 -2.95 2.30 10.79
CA ASP A 18 -3.70 1.83 11.95
C ASP A 18 -2.91 2.19 13.23
N VAL A 19 -3.55 2.89 14.16
CA VAL A 19 -2.97 3.35 15.42
C VAL A 19 -3.59 2.58 16.58
N PHE A 20 -2.78 1.80 17.29
CA PHE A 20 -3.18 1.00 18.45
C PHE A 20 -2.48 1.54 19.71
N GLY A 21 -3.12 2.48 20.41
CA GLY A 21 -2.52 3.15 21.56
C GLY A 21 -1.31 3.99 21.14
N GLU A 22 -0.11 3.57 21.54
CA GLU A 22 1.15 4.22 21.13
C GLU A 22 1.79 3.58 19.88
N GLU A 23 1.24 2.46 19.40
CA GLU A 23 1.78 1.76 18.23
C GLU A 23 1.12 2.26 16.94
N LYS A 24 1.93 2.52 15.91
CA LYS A 24 1.47 2.94 14.58
C LYS A 24 1.93 1.92 13.54
N LYS A 25 0.99 1.33 12.80
CA LYS A 25 1.23 0.27 11.80
C LYS A 25 0.63 0.65 10.46
N ILE A 26 1.32 0.30 9.38
CA ILE A 26 0.78 0.49 8.03
C ILE A 26 -0.36 -0.51 7.82
N GLY A 27 -1.51 0.01 7.38
CA GLY A 27 -2.79 -0.68 7.31
C GLY A 27 -3.54 -0.43 6.00
N GLY A 28 -4.80 -0.88 5.99
CA GLY A 28 -5.69 -0.85 4.83
C GLY A 28 -5.96 -2.25 4.26
N ALA A 29 -7.23 -2.66 4.26
CA ALA A 29 -7.63 -3.95 3.70
C ALA A 29 -7.20 -4.16 2.22
N PRO A 30 -7.27 -3.13 1.34
CA PRO A 30 -6.76 -3.23 -0.03
C PRO A 30 -5.25 -3.45 -0.10
N LEU A 31 -4.46 -2.78 0.74
CA LEU A 31 -3.01 -2.99 0.82
C LEU A 31 -2.67 -4.40 1.29
N ASN A 32 -3.37 -4.89 2.32
CA ASN A 32 -3.18 -6.24 2.84
C ASN A 32 -3.41 -7.30 1.75
N LEU A 33 -4.46 -7.15 0.93
CA LEU A 33 -4.71 -8.04 -0.20
C LEU A 33 -3.54 -8.01 -1.21
N ALA A 34 -3.05 -6.80 -1.55
CA ALA A 34 -1.95 -6.63 -2.50
C ALA A 34 -0.67 -7.33 -2.01
N LEU A 35 -0.28 -7.08 -0.75
CA LEU A 35 0.89 -7.67 -0.11
C LEU A 35 0.82 -9.19 -0.06
N ARG A 36 -0.34 -9.74 0.33
CA ARG A 36 -0.54 -11.19 0.37
C ARG A 36 -0.45 -11.80 -1.02
N THR A 37 -1.00 -11.14 -2.03
CA THR A 37 -0.93 -11.59 -3.43
C THR A 37 0.51 -11.55 -3.95
N ALA A 38 1.25 -10.48 -3.67
CA ALA A 38 2.67 -10.37 -4.02
C ALA A 38 3.54 -11.41 -3.30
N SER A 39 3.26 -11.72 -2.02
CA SER A 39 3.99 -12.74 -1.25
C SER A 39 3.90 -14.15 -1.87
N PHE A 40 2.88 -14.40 -2.69
CA PHE A 40 2.74 -15.65 -3.44
C PHE A 40 3.56 -15.69 -4.74
N GLY A 41 4.11 -14.56 -5.19
CA GLY A 41 4.95 -14.44 -6.38
C GLY A 41 4.28 -13.78 -7.59
N PHE A 42 3.05 -13.27 -7.44
CA PHE A 42 2.33 -12.60 -8.52
C PHE A 42 2.81 -11.14 -8.69
N PRO A 43 2.85 -10.61 -9.93
CA PRO A 43 2.96 -9.17 -10.16
C PRO A 43 1.71 -8.45 -9.66
N VAL A 44 1.89 -7.42 -8.82
CA VAL A 44 0.77 -6.67 -8.24
C VAL A 44 1.08 -5.16 -8.26
N ALA A 45 0.09 -4.36 -8.65
CA ALA A 45 0.12 -2.91 -8.50
C ALA A 45 -0.90 -2.42 -7.45
N MET A 46 -0.56 -1.33 -6.77
CA MET A 46 -1.47 -0.62 -5.87
C MET A 46 -1.97 0.67 -6.53
N ILE A 47 -3.28 0.84 -6.59
CA ILE A 47 -3.91 2.12 -6.94
C ILE A 47 -4.47 2.73 -5.67
N SER A 48 -3.95 3.90 -5.28
CA SER A 48 -4.34 4.59 -4.06
C SER A 48 -3.95 6.06 -4.10
N ALA A 49 -4.15 6.76 -2.99
CA ALA A 49 -3.61 8.09 -2.77
C ALA A 49 -3.10 8.23 -1.32
N VAL A 50 -2.02 8.98 -1.17
CA VAL A 50 -1.46 9.41 0.12
C VAL A 50 -1.28 10.93 0.14
N GLY A 51 -1.23 11.52 1.33
CA GLY A 51 -0.87 12.92 1.48
C GLY A 51 0.59 13.18 1.13
N ASN A 52 0.91 14.44 0.80
CA ASN A 52 2.28 14.91 0.65
C ASN A 52 2.92 15.18 2.01
N ASP A 53 3.02 14.15 2.84
CA ASP A 53 3.52 14.19 4.21
C ASP A 53 4.49 13.02 4.48
N GLU A 54 5.10 13.03 5.67
CA GLU A 54 6.06 11.98 6.06
C GLU A 54 5.39 10.60 6.12
N ASP A 55 4.12 10.54 6.51
CA ASP A 55 3.36 9.30 6.57
C ASP A 55 3.16 8.69 5.18
N GLY A 56 2.78 9.52 4.20
CA GLY A 56 2.61 9.11 2.81
C GLY A 56 3.91 8.65 2.19
N LYS A 57 5.03 9.29 2.55
CA LYS A 57 6.37 8.85 2.16
C LYS A 57 6.71 7.48 2.75
N VAL A 58 6.49 7.29 4.05
CA VAL A 58 6.74 6.01 4.74
C VAL A 58 5.90 4.89 4.13
N ILE A 59 4.62 5.14 3.83
CA ILE A 59 3.77 4.16 3.15
C ILE A 59 4.31 3.83 1.76
N CYS A 60 4.64 4.82 0.94
CA CYS A 60 5.19 4.60 -0.40
C CYS A 60 6.48 3.76 -0.38
N ASP A 61 7.37 4.04 0.56
CA ASP A 61 8.62 3.31 0.72
C ASP A 61 8.37 1.87 1.15
N TYR A 62 7.51 1.65 2.15
CA TYR A 62 7.11 0.31 2.58
C TYR A 62 6.48 -0.52 1.45
N VAL A 63 5.56 0.06 0.68
CA VAL A 63 4.90 -0.62 -0.44
C VAL A 63 5.93 -1.04 -1.50
N ARG A 64 6.89 -0.16 -1.80
CA ARG A 64 7.98 -0.42 -2.76
C ARG A 64 8.92 -1.53 -2.27
N GLU A 65 9.30 -1.51 -0.99
CA GLU A 65 10.14 -2.55 -0.36
C GLU A 65 9.47 -3.94 -0.39
N ASN A 66 8.13 -3.97 -0.36
CA ASN A 66 7.34 -5.20 -0.47
C ASN A 66 7.00 -5.60 -1.91
N GLN A 67 7.73 -5.07 -2.90
CA GLN A 67 7.68 -5.48 -4.32
C GLN A 67 6.32 -5.24 -5.00
N LEU A 68 5.53 -4.28 -4.48
CA LEU A 68 4.33 -3.79 -5.15
C LEU A 68 4.70 -2.66 -6.11
N ASP A 69 4.06 -2.63 -7.28
CA ASP A 69 4.15 -1.48 -8.19
C ASP A 69 3.37 -0.29 -7.60
N THR A 70 4.10 0.78 -7.32
CA THR A 70 3.62 2.01 -6.71
C THR A 70 3.24 3.09 -7.72
N SER A 71 3.35 2.82 -9.02
CA SER A 71 3.01 3.80 -10.08
C SER A 71 1.56 4.27 -10.05
N GLY A 72 0.66 3.48 -9.44
CA GLY A 72 -0.74 3.83 -9.21
C GLY A 72 -1.04 4.59 -7.91
N ILE A 73 -0.03 4.83 -7.05
CA ILE A 73 -0.21 5.61 -5.83
C ILE A 73 0.05 7.08 -6.15
N MET A 74 -0.98 7.91 -6.00
CA MET A 74 -0.87 9.35 -6.18
C MET A 74 -0.51 10.03 -4.86
N THR A 75 0.32 11.07 -4.94
CA THR A 75 0.55 11.99 -3.82
C THR A 75 -0.34 13.21 -4.01
N THR A 76 -1.20 13.50 -3.04
CA THR A 76 -2.08 14.68 -3.07
C THR A 76 -1.55 15.81 -2.17
N GLN A 77 -1.81 17.06 -2.54
CA GLN A 77 -1.55 18.25 -1.71
C GLN A 77 -2.80 18.70 -0.92
N ASP A 78 -3.97 18.10 -1.23
CA ASP A 78 -5.26 18.57 -0.73
C ASP A 78 -5.69 17.88 0.58
N TYR A 79 -5.11 16.72 0.89
CA TYR A 79 -5.47 15.89 2.03
C TYR A 79 -4.23 15.24 2.66
N ASP A 80 -4.27 15.06 3.97
CA ASP A 80 -3.26 14.31 4.72
C ASP A 80 -3.41 12.80 4.47
N THR A 81 -2.34 12.04 4.74
CA THR A 81 -2.37 10.58 4.74
C THR A 81 -3.35 10.06 5.81
N GLY A 82 -4.16 9.08 5.43
CA GLY A 82 -5.18 8.50 6.32
C GLY A 82 -4.59 7.88 7.58
N ILE A 83 -5.31 8.06 8.69
CA ILE A 83 -5.03 7.44 9.98
C ILE A 83 -6.34 6.85 10.51
N GLU A 84 -6.32 5.58 10.89
CA GLU A 84 -7.41 4.87 11.57
C GLU A 84 -6.94 4.55 13.00
N SER A 85 -7.77 4.84 14.00
CA SER A 85 -7.40 4.78 15.42
C SER A 85 -8.50 4.13 16.26
#